data_AF-A0A4Y8Q1K9-F1
#
_entry.id   AF-A0A4Y8Q1K9-F1
#
_cell.length_a   1.000
_cell.length_b   1.000
_cell.length_c   1.000
_cell.angle_alpha   90.00
_cell.angle_beta   90.00
_cell.angle_gamma   90.00
#
_symmetry.space_group_name_H-M   'P 1'
#
loop_
_entity.id
_entity.type
_entity.pdbx_description
1 polymer ?
#
loop_
_entity_poly.entity_id
_entity_poly.type
_entity_poly.pdbx_seq_one_letter_code
_entity_poly.pdbx_strand_id
1 'polypeptide(L)' 'MPRFAHPSVEATAFLRQKTGSTVLECYTFIDPDRPEKSFFAVRTANNLIRVDFAEIDYDPSSYASLLEGLYRAIYE' A
#
# COMPACT_ATOMS: atom_id res chain seq x y z
N MET A 1 -7.49 -13.62 -17.30
CA MET A 1 -7.44 -12.15 -17.44
C MET A 1 -6.18 -11.65 -16.72
N PRO A 2 -5.43 -10.70 -17.28
CA PRO A 2 -4.34 -10.06 -16.55
C PRO A 2 -4.89 -9.35 -15.31
N ARG A 3 -4.25 -9.57 -14.16
CA ARG A 3 -4.59 -8.92 -12.88
C ARG A 3 -3.68 -7.69 -12.75
N PHE A 4 -4.27 -6.50 -12.67
CA PHE A 4 -3.53 -5.24 -12.55
C PHE A 4 -3.66 -4.68 -11.14
N ALA A 5 -2.68 -3.90 -10.71
CA ALA A 5 -2.83 -3.11 -9.49
C ALA A 5 -3.83 -1.98 -9.76
N HIS A 6 -4.73 -1.73 -8.80
CA HIS A 6 -5.77 -0.71 -8.90
C HIS A 6 -5.43 0.49 -8.00
N PRO A 7 -5.73 1.72 -8.40
CA PRO A 7 -5.56 2.89 -7.53
C PRO A 7 -6.31 2.69 -6.20
N SER A 8 -5.65 2.95 -5.08
CA SER A 8 -6.23 2.93 -3.74
C SER A 8 -6.36 4.35 -3.21
N VAL A 9 -7.58 4.89 -3.29
CA VAL A 9 -7.90 6.25 -2.83
C VAL A 9 -7.67 6.37 -1.32
N GLU A 10 -8.04 5.35 -0.56
CA GLU A 10 -7.92 5.35 0.90
C GLU A 10 -6.46 5.32 1.35
N ALA A 11 -5.66 4.39 0.82
CA ALA A 11 -4.23 4.33 1.13
C ALA A 11 -3.49 5.60 0.69
N THR A 12 -3.89 6.18 -0.45
CA THR A 12 -3.35 7.46 -0.92
C THR A 12 -3.66 8.57 0.07
N ALA A 13 -4.92 8.75 0.45
CA ALA A 13 -5.33 9.80 1.39
C ALA A 13 -4.62 9.66 2.74
N PHE A 14 -4.53 8.44 3.25
CA PHE A 14 -3.84 8.12 4.50
C PHE A 14 -2.36 8.50 4.46
N LEU A 15 -1.59 8.03 3.46
CA LEU A 15 -0.16 8.35 3.38
C LEU A 15 0.07 9.84 3.14
N ARG A 16 -0.78 10.52 2.36
CA ARG A 16 -0.70 11.98 2.19
C ARG A 16 -0.95 12.72 3.50
N GLN A 17 -1.89 12.26 4.31
CA GLN A 17 -2.14 12.84 5.63
C GLN A 17 -0.94 12.67 6.57
N LYS A 18 -0.27 11.52 6.56
CA LYS A 18 0.90 11.24 7.40
C LYS A 18 2.17 11.97 6.95
N THR A 19 2.35 12.14 5.64
CA THR A 19 3.61 12.68 5.06
C THR A 19 3.52 14.13 4.61
N GLY A 20 2.32 14.68 4.43
CA GLY A 20 2.10 15.99 3.81
C GLY A 20 2.34 16.01 2.29
N SER A 21 2.61 14.87 1.66
CA SER A 21 2.86 14.80 0.21
C SER A 21 1.58 15.03 -0.60
N THR A 22 1.66 15.82 -1.67
CA THR A 22 0.54 16.05 -2.61
C THR A 22 0.63 15.22 -3.89
N VAL A 23 1.78 14.60 -4.13
CA VAL A 23 2.10 13.89 -5.38
C VAL A 23 2.20 12.37 -5.20
N LEU A 24 2.04 11.88 -3.96
CA LEU A 24 2.06 10.45 -3.66
C LEU A 24 0.76 9.80 -4.12
N GLU A 25 0.85 8.61 -4.73
CA GLU A 25 -0.30 7.79 -5.10
C GLU A 25 -0.05 6.33 -4.72
N CYS A 26 -1.08 5.68 -4.17
CA CYS A 26 -1.04 4.27 -3.82
C CYS A 26 -1.87 3.46 -4.80
N TYR A 27 -1.35 2.30 -5.16
CA TYR A 27 -2.03 1.26 -5.91
C TYR A 27 -1.99 -0.01 -5.08
N THR A 28 -3.05 -0.80 -5.17
CA THR A 28 -3.18 -2.06 -4.44
C THR A 28 -3.46 -3.18 -5.42
N PHE A 29 -2.77 -4.28 -5.22
CA PHE A 29 -3.03 -5.53 -5.89
C PHE A 29 -3.38 -6.58 -4.84
N ILE A 30 -4.52 -7.24 -5.02
CA ILE A 30 -4.96 -8.32 -4.14
C ILE A 30 -5.06 -9.58 -4.99
N ASP A 31 -4.31 -10.61 -4.60
CA ASP A 31 -4.46 -11.94 -5.19
C ASP A 31 -5.38 -12.79 -4.30
N PRO A 32 -6.60 -13.13 -4.76
CA PRO A 32 -7.56 -13.87 -3.94
C PRO A 32 -7.14 -15.32 -3.69
N ASP A 33 -6.30 -15.89 -4.57
CA ASP A 33 -5.84 -17.28 -4.46
C ASP A 33 -4.52 -17.37 -3.67
N ARG A 34 -3.76 -16.27 -3.68
CA ARG A 34 -2.43 -16.18 -3.08
C ARG A 34 -2.25 -14.87 -2.30
N PRO A 35 -2.91 -14.71 -1.14
CA PRO A 35 -2.86 -13.47 -0.37
C PRO A 35 -1.44 -12.97 -0.08
N GLU A 36 -0.46 -13.87 0.04
CA GLU A 36 0.95 -13.55 0.25
C GLU A 36 1.60 -12.81 -0.93
N LYS A 37 0.98 -12.84 -2.11
CA LYS A 37 1.39 -12.08 -3.29
C LYS A 37 0.69 -10.73 -3.43
N SER A 38 -0.18 -10.38 -2.49
CA SER A 38 -0.83 -9.06 -2.46
C SER A 38 0.18 -8.00 -2.05
N PHE A 39 0.07 -6.81 -2.64
CA PHE A 39 1.05 -5.75 -2.43
C PHE A 39 0.46 -4.35 -2.61
N PHE A 40 1.11 -3.38 -2.01
CA PHE A 40 0.98 -1.98 -2.37
C PHE A 40 2.09 -1.57 -3.33
N ALA A 41 1.76 -0.70 -4.28
CA ALA A 41 2.73 0.05 -5.06
C ALA A 41 2.50 1.54 -4.80
N VAL A 42 3.48 2.19 -4.19
CA VAL A 42 3.45 3.60 -3.81
C VAL A 42 4.32 4.39 -4.76
N ARG A 43 3.68 5.21 -5.59
CA ARG A 43 4.33 6.12 -6.52
C ARG A 43 4.54 7.47 -5.84
N THR A 44 5.76 7.97 -5.90
CA THR A 44 6.15 9.33 -5.50
C THR A 44 6.64 10.10 -6.73
N ALA A 45 7.09 11.34 -6.56
CA ALA A 45 7.59 12.15 -7.69
C ALA A 45 8.72 11.47 -8.48
N ASN A 46 9.61 10.76 -7.79
CA ASN A 46 10.85 10.23 -8.38
C ASN A 46 10.99 8.72 -8.28
N ASN A 47 10.12 8.03 -7.52
CA ASN A 47 10.26 6.61 -7.20
C ASN A 47 8.93 5.87 -7.23
N LEU A 48 9.02 4.56 -7.47
CA LEU A 48 7.96 3.60 -7.26
C LEU A 48 8.44 2.58 -6.23
N ILE A 49 7.75 2.50 -5.11
CA ILE A 49 8.07 1.60 -4.01
C ILE A 49 7.02 0.50 -4.00
N ARG A 50 7.46 -0.76 -4.02
CA ARG A 50 6.59 -1.91 -3.84
C ARG A 50 6.73 -2.40 -2.40
N VAL A 51 5.62 -2.67 -1.73
CA VAL A 51 5.59 -3.24 -0.38
C VAL A 51 4.65 -4.44 -0.42
N ASP A 52 5.19 -5.64 -0.22
CA ASP A 52 4.39 -6.86 -0.21
C ASP A 52 3.66 -6.97 1.15
N PHE A 53 2.41 -7.43 1.16
CA PHE A 53 1.63 -7.54 2.40
C PHE A 53 2.30 -8.50 3.40
N ALA A 54 3.04 -9.50 2.90
CA ALA A 54 3.80 -10.43 3.71
C ALA A 54 4.95 -9.78 4.48
N GLU A 55 5.39 -8.58 4.09
CA GLU A 55 6.44 -7.80 4.76
C GLU A 55 5.86 -6.82 5.80
N ILE A 56 4.54 -6.69 5.85
CA ILE A 56 3.83 -5.79 6.75
C ILE A 56 3.34 -6.60 7.96
N ASP A 57 3.66 -6.14 9.17
CA ASP A 57 3.00 -6.63 10.38
C ASP A 57 1.67 -5.88 10.57
N TYR A 58 0.54 -6.57 10.44
CA TYR A 58 -0.80 -5.99 10.56
C TYR A 58 -1.84 -7.01 11.06
N ASP A 59 -2.92 -6.49 11.66
CA ASP A 59 -4.11 -7.27 11.98
C ASP A 59 -4.96 -7.51 10.72
N PRO A 60 -5.15 -8.76 10.26
CA PRO A 60 -5.93 -9.08 9.06
C PRO A 60 -7.40 -8.66 9.12
N SER A 61 -7.95 -8.42 10.31
CA SER A 61 -9.31 -7.93 10.51
C SER A 61 -9.42 -6.41 10.40
N SER A 62 -8.30 -5.69 10.30
CA SER A 62 -8.23 -4.23 10.32
C SER A 62 -7.45 -3.66 9.14
N TYR A 63 -8.17 -3.09 8.18
CA TYR A 63 -7.53 -2.39 7.05
C TYR A 63 -6.69 -1.19 7.52
N ALA A 64 -7.12 -0.49 8.57
CA ALA A 64 -6.34 0.59 9.17
C ALA A 64 -4.98 0.10 9.70
N SER A 65 -4.92 -1.09 10.31
CA SER A 65 -3.65 -1.69 10.75
C SER A 65 -2.72 -1.95 9.58
N LEU A 66 -3.26 -2.39 8.43
CA LEU A 66 -2.48 -2.61 7.21
C LEU A 66 -1.90 -1.29 6.66
N LEU A 67 -2.67 -0.20 6.69
CA LEU A 67 -2.19 1.11 6.26
C LEU A 67 -1.11 1.70 7.18
N GLU A 68 -1.26 1.56 8.50
CA GLU A 68 -0.22 1.95 9.46
C GLU A 68 1.06 1.13 9.24
N GLY A 69 0.93 -0.18 9.03
CA GLY A 69 2.06 -1.04 8.70
C GLY A 69 2.75 -0.66 7.38
N LEU A 70 1.97 -0.31 6.34
CA LEU A 70 2.50 0.24 5.09
C LEU A 70 3.32 1.52 5.30
N TYR A 71 2.82 2.45 6.13
CA TYR A 71 3.55 3.67 6.45
C TYR A 71 4.88 3.37 7.11
N ARG A 72 4.90 2.49 8.12
CA ARG A 72 6.13 2.08 8.81
C ARG A 72 7.11 1.44 7.84
N ALA A 73 6.67 0.50 7.01
CA ALA A 73 7.54 -0.18 6.05
C ALA A 73 8.25 0.75 5.04
N ILE A 74 7.70 1.95 4.80
CA ILE A 74 8.28 2.93 3.86
C ILE A 74 9.15 3.97 4.58
N TYR A 75 8.79 4.35 5.81
CA TYR A 75 9.31 5.56 6.45
C TYR A 75 9.99 5.34 7.81
N GLU A 76 9.93 4.13 8.39
CA GLU A 76 10.63 3.73 9.63
C GLU A 76 11.66 2.63 9.36
#